data_AF-A0A7R9MAL3-F1
#
_entry.id   AF-A0A7R9MAL3-F1
#
_cell.length_a   1.000
_cell.length_b   1.000
_cell.length_c   1.000
_cell.angle_alpha   90.00
_cell.angle_beta   90.00
_cell.angle_gamma   90.00
#
_symmetry.space_group_name_H-M   'P 1'
#
loop_
_entity.id
_entity.type
_entity.pdbx_description
1 polymer ?
#
loop_
_entity_poly.entity_id
_entity_poly.type
_entity_poly.pdbx_seq_one_letter_code
_entity_poly.pdbx_strand_id
1 'polypeptide(L)'
;SQFTTKTHKKQELSLSKRLLRLAKNPIYVSYTLGTLFRWFAVLGFYTFKPKYLESQYKKSASTANLFSGIVGTIPAAIGLLLGGAYLTFLQPGPRQLTSFITIVEILGTLGYVSAFFLGCPPTPFAALPKDNANDINLGSQLMCNLNCSCSHKFQPICGPDNYTTYFSPCYAGCDPRSLVSINGTNHFSRCDCIDDIAMSGMVNHTGITGMATEGFCDSHCGNNFEILIILMSIAGIIGRPAVAGNVIISFRIVDEEDKSLAMGVAGGLGSLIAYIPYPLVFGWVTNTACEVWESKCGKTGNCLVYDVDKFRYRFIGLTLGLYAVGSVFDIIVVFLSH
;
A
#
# COMPACT_ATOMS: atom_id res chain seq x y z
N SER A 1 -10.09 -37.50 40.54
CA SER A 1 -10.15 -36.07 40.16
C SER A 1 -9.01 -35.23 40.75
N GLN A 2 -8.50 -35.50 41.97
CA GLN A 2 -7.37 -34.74 42.57
C GLN A 2 -6.00 -34.97 41.91
N PHE A 3 -5.76 -36.15 41.32
CA PHE A 3 -4.49 -36.45 40.64
C PHE A 3 -4.37 -35.65 39.34
N THR A 4 -5.43 -35.59 38.53
CA THR A 4 -5.49 -34.76 37.31
C THR A 4 -5.30 -33.28 37.63
N THR A 5 -5.91 -32.73 38.69
CA THR A 5 -5.72 -31.32 39.08
C THR A 5 -4.29 -31.00 39.54
N LYS A 6 -3.60 -31.92 40.24
CA LYS A 6 -2.19 -31.73 40.63
C LYS A 6 -1.24 -31.78 39.42
N THR A 7 -1.47 -32.67 38.46
CA THR A 7 -0.68 -32.74 37.23
C THR A 7 -0.88 -31.49 36.38
N HIS A 8 -2.12 -31.02 36.21
CA HIS A 8 -2.43 -29.76 35.53
C HIS A 8 -1.75 -28.56 36.21
N LYS A 9 -1.84 -28.44 37.54
CA LYS A 9 -1.22 -27.33 38.27
C LYS A 9 0.32 -27.36 38.20
N LYS A 10 0.93 -28.55 38.17
CA LYS A 10 2.39 -28.71 38.01
C LYS A 10 2.85 -28.38 36.59
N GLN A 11 2.01 -28.69 35.59
CA GLN A 11 2.25 -28.37 34.18
C GLN A 11 2.01 -26.88 33.87
N GLU A 12 1.04 -26.23 34.51
CA GLU A 12 0.85 -24.76 34.45
C GLU A 12 2.00 -24.00 35.14
N LEU A 13 2.47 -24.52 36.28
CA LEU A 13 3.63 -23.94 36.98
C LEU A 13 4.93 -24.12 36.18
N SER A 14 5.07 -25.22 35.41
CA SER A 14 6.22 -25.39 34.52
C SER A 14 6.12 -24.51 33.28
N LEU A 15 4.91 -24.34 32.71
CA LEU A 15 4.68 -23.46 31.56
C LEU A 15 4.92 -21.99 31.89
N SER A 16 4.37 -21.49 32.99
CA SER A 16 4.56 -20.08 33.43
C SER A 16 6.03 -19.74 33.70
N LYS A 17 6.80 -20.66 34.28
CA LYS A 17 8.26 -20.50 34.45
C LYS A 17 8.99 -20.41 33.11
N ARG A 18 8.61 -21.23 32.13
CA ARG A 18 9.19 -21.20 30.78
C ARG A 18 8.84 -19.90 30.07
N LEU A 19 7.57 -19.46 30.12
CA LEU A 19 7.16 -18.16 29.59
C LEU A 19 7.94 -17.00 30.21
N LEU A 20 8.13 -17.02 31.54
CA LEU A 20 8.95 -16.02 32.23
C LEU A 20 10.42 -16.07 31.81
N ARG A 21 10.98 -17.27 31.55
CA ARG A 21 12.33 -17.43 31.01
C ARG A 21 12.45 -16.79 29.63
N LEU A 22 11.50 -17.03 28.72
CA LEU A 22 11.47 -16.39 27.40
C LEU A 22 11.36 -14.87 27.51
N ALA A 23 10.44 -14.38 28.35
CA ALA A 23 10.22 -12.95 28.54
C ALA A 23 11.43 -12.23 29.19
N LYS A 24 12.27 -12.96 29.92
CA LYS A 24 13.52 -12.45 30.49
C LYS A 24 14.71 -12.52 29.53
N ASN A 25 14.60 -13.22 28.41
CA ASN A 25 15.66 -13.27 27.41
C ASN A 25 15.60 -12.01 26.53
N PRO A 26 16.53 -11.05 26.70
CA PRO A 26 16.47 -9.76 26.02
C PRO A 26 16.66 -9.89 24.51
N ILE A 27 17.41 -10.91 24.04
CA ILE A 27 17.63 -11.17 22.62
C ILE A 27 16.32 -11.64 21.98
N TYR A 28 15.64 -12.61 22.61
CA TYR A 28 14.35 -13.12 22.12
C TYR A 28 13.27 -12.04 22.08
N VAL A 29 13.14 -11.24 23.14
CA VAL A 29 12.15 -10.16 23.21
C VAL A 29 12.41 -9.10 22.14
N SER A 30 13.65 -8.63 22.01
CA SER A 30 14.02 -7.61 21.02
C SER A 30 13.81 -8.12 19.59
N TYR A 31 14.27 -9.34 19.30
CA TYR A 31 14.07 -10.00 18.00
C TYR A 31 12.58 -10.15 17.65
N THR A 32 11.77 -10.58 18.62
CA THR A 32 10.33 -10.76 18.41
C THR A 32 9.65 -9.42 18.15
N LEU A 33 9.94 -8.37 18.93
CA LEU A 33 9.38 -7.03 18.72
C LEU A 33 9.78 -6.45 17.35
N GLY A 34 11.05 -6.54 16.98
CA GLY A 34 11.53 -6.08 15.66
C GLY A 34 10.81 -6.79 14.51
N THR A 35 10.69 -8.13 14.62
CA THR A 35 9.97 -8.96 13.66
C THR A 35 8.50 -8.59 13.56
N LEU A 36 7.82 -8.27 14.68
CA LEU A 36 6.41 -7.87 14.69
C LEU A 36 6.18 -6.56 13.93
N PHE A 37 6.96 -5.52 14.22
CA PHE A 37 6.87 -4.23 13.51
C PHE A 37 7.14 -4.39 12.01
N ARG A 38 8.11 -5.24 11.66
CA ARG A 38 8.47 -5.51 10.27
C ARG A 38 7.37 -6.27 9.52
N TRP A 39 6.78 -7.30 10.13
CA TRP A 39 5.63 -7.98 9.53
C TRP A 39 4.41 -7.07 9.41
N PHE A 40 4.16 -6.21 10.40
CA PHE A 40 3.12 -5.19 10.32
C PHE A 40 3.32 -4.30 9.07
N ALA A 41 4.53 -3.77 8.89
CA ALA A 41 4.86 -2.92 7.74
C ALA A 41 4.70 -3.66 6.40
N VAL A 42 5.25 -4.87 6.30
CA VAL A 42 5.20 -5.70 5.09
C VAL A 42 3.75 -6.02 4.72
N LEU A 43 2.95 -6.52 5.66
CA LEU A 43 1.58 -6.95 5.39
C LEU A 43 0.68 -5.77 5.00
N GLY A 44 0.79 -4.66 5.73
CA GLY A 44 0.08 -3.41 5.43
C GLY A 44 0.46 -2.86 4.07
N PHE A 45 1.76 -2.76 3.77
CA PHE A 45 2.22 -2.32 2.46
C PHE A 45 1.69 -3.22 1.34
N TYR A 46 1.87 -4.54 1.42
CA TYR A 46 1.48 -5.45 0.33
C TYR A 46 -0.04 -5.50 0.11
N THR A 47 -0.84 -5.40 1.17
CA THR A 47 -2.31 -5.45 1.06
C THR A 47 -2.87 -4.19 0.38
N PHE A 48 -2.33 -3.01 0.68
CA PHE A 48 -2.85 -1.74 0.15
C PHE A 48 -2.07 -1.20 -1.06
N LYS A 49 -0.92 -1.81 -1.39
CA LYS A 49 -0.11 -1.45 -2.57
C LYS A 49 -0.89 -1.40 -3.88
N PRO A 50 -1.78 -2.35 -4.22
CA PRO A 50 -2.54 -2.26 -5.47
C PRO A 50 -3.35 -0.97 -5.55
N LYS A 51 -4.04 -0.62 -4.45
CA LYS A 51 -4.83 0.61 -4.39
C LYS A 51 -3.97 1.87 -4.45
N TYR A 52 -2.81 1.83 -3.81
CA TYR A 52 -1.80 2.87 -3.94
C TYR A 52 -1.37 3.06 -5.40
N LEU A 53 -1.05 1.98 -6.11
CA LEU A 53 -0.63 2.04 -7.53
C LEU A 53 -1.75 2.52 -8.46
N GLU A 54 -2.99 2.06 -8.24
CA GLU A 54 -4.17 2.56 -8.97
C GLU A 54 -4.32 4.07 -8.80
N SER A 55 -4.20 4.56 -7.57
CA SER A 55 -4.47 5.96 -7.25
C SER A 55 -3.34 6.89 -7.67
N GLN A 56 -2.08 6.54 -7.37
CA GLN A 56 -0.91 7.36 -7.65
C GLN A 56 -0.58 7.41 -9.13
N TYR A 57 -0.52 6.25 -9.78
CA TYR A 57 -0.02 6.10 -11.15
C TYR A 57 -1.13 5.90 -12.18
N LYS A 58 -2.40 6.08 -11.76
CA LYS A 58 -3.60 5.93 -12.59
C LYS A 58 -3.65 4.61 -13.37
N LYS A 59 -3.06 3.56 -12.81
CA LYS A 59 -3.05 2.22 -13.43
C LYS A 59 -4.38 1.53 -13.19
N SER A 60 -4.78 0.68 -14.14
CA SER A 60 -5.95 -0.18 -13.96
C SER A 60 -5.75 -1.13 -12.77
N ALA A 61 -6.86 -1.53 -12.13
CA ALA A 61 -6.82 -2.50 -11.02
C ALA A 61 -6.12 -3.82 -11.42
N SER A 62 -6.29 -4.27 -12.67
CA SER A 62 -5.61 -5.47 -13.18
C SER A 62 -4.09 -5.29 -13.22
N THR A 63 -3.60 -4.18 -13.78
CA THR A 63 -2.18 -3.85 -13.87
C THR A 63 -1.57 -3.68 -12.48
N ALA A 64 -2.22 -2.90 -11.62
CA ALA A 64 -1.77 -2.66 -10.26
C ALA A 64 -1.65 -3.95 -9.44
N ASN A 65 -2.63 -4.86 -9.56
CA ASN A 65 -2.59 -6.16 -8.91
C ASN A 65 -1.50 -7.08 -9.48
N LEU A 66 -1.33 -7.11 -10.81
CA LEU A 66 -0.28 -7.90 -11.46
C LEU A 66 1.12 -7.50 -10.98
N PHE A 67 1.41 -6.20 -10.95
CA PHE A 67 2.70 -5.68 -10.50
C PHE A 67 2.88 -5.75 -8.97
N SER A 68 1.81 -5.66 -8.19
CA SER A 68 1.87 -5.85 -6.74
C SER A 68 2.13 -7.30 -6.36
N GLY A 69 1.47 -8.23 -7.07
CA GLY A 69 1.65 -9.67 -6.93
C GLY A 69 2.96 -10.12 -7.58
N ILE A 70 2.91 -10.51 -8.85
CA ILE A 70 3.98 -11.24 -9.56
C ILE A 70 5.30 -10.48 -9.52
N VAL A 71 5.29 -9.22 -9.93
CA VAL A 71 6.53 -8.42 -10.05
C VAL A 71 7.10 -8.06 -8.67
N GLY A 72 6.28 -8.08 -7.61
CA GLY A 72 6.75 -7.89 -6.23
C GLY A 72 7.23 -9.17 -5.55
N THR A 73 6.68 -10.33 -5.91
CA THR A 73 6.95 -11.60 -5.21
C THR A 73 8.07 -12.42 -5.83
N ILE A 74 8.22 -12.42 -7.17
CA ILE A 74 9.30 -13.17 -7.84
C ILE A 74 10.68 -12.65 -7.41
N PRO A 75 10.98 -11.33 -7.45
CA PRO A 75 12.26 -10.82 -6.99
C PRO A 75 12.51 -11.13 -5.51
N ALA A 76 11.45 -11.10 -4.69
CA ALA A 76 11.52 -11.45 -3.28
C ALA A 76 11.86 -12.94 -3.06
N ALA A 77 11.32 -13.83 -3.89
CA ALA A 77 11.64 -15.26 -3.85
C ALA A 77 13.11 -15.51 -4.23
N ILE A 78 13.62 -14.81 -5.25
CA ILE A 78 15.04 -14.87 -5.62
C ILE A 78 15.92 -14.44 -4.43
N GLY A 79 15.59 -13.32 -3.79
CA GLY A 79 16.31 -12.86 -2.59
C GLY A 79 16.29 -13.89 -1.46
N LEU A 80 15.12 -14.50 -1.18
CA LEU A 80 15.02 -15.57 -0.18
C LEU A 80 15.92 -16.77 -0.51
N LEU A 81 15.96 -17.22 -1.77
CA LEU A 81 16.81 -18.32 -2.21
C LEU A 81 18.30 -17.98 -2.08
N LEU A 82 18.70 -16.76 -2.44
CA LEU A 82 20.07 -16.27 -2.26
C LEU A 82 20.47 -16.24 -0.78
N GLY A 83 19.56 -15.82 0.11
CA GLY A 83 19.77 -15.90 1.56
C GLY A 83 19.92 -17.32 2.06
N GLY A 84 19.08 -18.25 1.59
CA GLY A 84 19.20 -19.68 1.92
C GLY A 84 20.54 -20.27 1.46
N ALA A 85 20.97 -19.94 0.24
CA ALA A 85 22.27 -20.35 -0.30
C ALA A 85 23.43 -19.80 0.55
N TYR A 86 23.42 -18.50 0.86
CA TYR A 86 24.42 -17.85 1.72
C TYR A 86 24.56 -18.57 3.08
N LEU A 87 23.44 -18.87 3.73
CA LEU A 87 23.42 -19.52 5.05
C LEU A 87 23.88 -20.98 4.99
N THR A 88 23.59 -21.68 3.89
CA THR A 88 23.96 -23.09 3.71
C THR A 88 25.46 -23.24 3.43
N PHE A 89 26.03 -22.37 2.58
CA PHE A 89 27.42 -22.49 2.17
C PHE A 89 28.43 -21.91 3.17
N LEU A 90 28.11 -20.77 3.79
CA LEU A 90 29.06 -20.08 4.66
C LEU A 90 28.88 -20.38 6.15
N GLN A 91 27.72 -20.94 6.54
CA GLN A 91 27.39 -21.27 7.93
C GLN A 91 27.81 -20.18 8.93
N PRO A 92 27.34 -18.94 8.77
CA PRO A 92 27.84 -17.80 9.53
C PRO A 92 27.61 -17.98 11.04
N GLY A 93 28.58 -17.49 11.81
CA GLY A 93 28.45 -17.39 13.26
C GLY A 93 27.31 -16.44 13.68
N PRO A 94 26.86 -16.47 14.94
CA PRO A 94 25.72 -15.68 15.41
C PRO A 94 25.83 -14.18 15.11
N ARG A 95 27.00 -13.58 15.35
CA ARG A 95 27.27 -12.14 15.11
C ARG A 95 27.26 -11.76 13.64
N GLN A 96 27.88 -12.60 12.80
CA GLN A 96 27.90 -12.38 11.35
C GLN A 96 26.48 -12.48 10.78
N LEU A 97 25.69 -13.42 11.30
CA LEU A 97 24.30 -13.64 10.89
C LEU A 97 23.40 -12.44 11.25
N THR A 98 23.42 -11.99 12.51
CA THR A 98 22.62 -10.83 12.96
C THR A 98 23.01 -9.55 12.21
N SER A 99 24.31 -9.34 12.00
CA SER A 99 24.82 -8.19 11.24
C SER A 99 24.38 -8.26 9.77
N PHE A 100 24.52 -9.43 9.13
CA PHE A 100 24.06 -9.63 7.76
C PHE A 100 22.58 -9.28 7.59
N ILE A 101 21.71 -9.86 8.43
CA ILE A 101 20.26 -9.61 8.43
C ILE A 101 19.96 -8.12 8.54
N THR A 102 20.55 -7.45 9.53
CA THR A 102 20.32 -6.02 9.77
C THR A 102 20.75 -5.17 8.57
N ILE A 103 21.93 -5.46 8.00
CA ILE A 103 22.47 -4.72 6.85
C ILE A 103 21.56 -4.88 5.62
N VAL A 104 21.22 -6.12 5.27
CA VAL A 104 20.41 -6.36 4.06
C VAL A 104 19.00 -5.79 4.20
N GLU A 105 18.44 -5.78 5.41
CA GLU A 105 17.12 -5.19 5.67
C GLU A 105 17.17 -3.67 5.55
N ILE A 106 18.15 -3.01 6.15
CA ILE A 106 18.34 -1.57 6.00
C ILE A 106 18.50 -1.22 4.51
N LEU A 107 19.34 -1.94 3.77
CA LEU A 107 19.50 -1.73 2.33
C LEU A 107 18.20 -1.97 1.55
N GLY A 108 17.43 -2.99 1.91
CA GLY A 108 16.11 -3.26 1.33
C GLY A 108 15.10 -2.14 1.62
N THR A 109 15.15 -1.51 2.80
CA THR A 109 14.24 -0.42 3.15
C THR A 109 14.48 0.85 2.31
N LEU A 110 15.70 1.07 1.82
CA LEU A 110 16.01 2.20 0.93
C LEU A 110 15.18 2.19 -0.36
N GLY A 111 14.76 1.02 -0.84
CA GLY A 111 13.83 0.93 -1.97
C GLY A 111 12.49 1.59 -1.68
N TYR A 112 11.96 1.43 -0.46
CA TYR A 112 10.70 2.07 -0.06
C TYR A 112 10.86 3.58 0.09
N VAL A 113 12.06 4.07 0.41
CA VAL A 113 12.36 5.52 0.42
C VAL A 113 12.20 6.11 -0.97
N SER A 114 12.60 5.39 -2.03
CA SER A 114 12.39 5.86 -3.40
C SER A 114 10.90 6.09 -3.72
N ALA A 115 10.01 5.25 -3.18
CA ALA A 115 8.55 5.38 -3.33
C ALA A 115 7.99 6.65 -2.69
N PHE A 116 8.70 7.21 -1.69
CA PHE A 116 8.31 8.46 -1.04
C PHE A 116 8.45 9.66 -1.99
N PHE A 117 9.48 9.65 -2.85
CA PHE A 117 9.78 10.76 -3.76
C PHE A 117 9.18 10.56 -5.16
N LEU A 118 9.10 9.31 -5.63
CA LEU A 118 8.56 8.96 -6.94
C LEU A 118 7.03 8.97 -6.91
N GLY A 119 6.41 10.13 -7.16
CA GLY A 119 4.97 10.24 -7.37
C GLY A 119 4.64 10.79 -8.75
N CYS A 120 3.36 10.76 -9.10
CA CYS A 120 2.84 11.49 -10.24
C CYS A 120 2.27 12.84 -9.77
N PRO A 121 2.33 13.89 -10.60
CA PRO A 121 1.64 15.13 -10.29
C PRO A 121 0.12 14.87 -10.20
N PRO A 122 -0.60 15.54 -9.27
CA PRO A 122 -2.04 15.43 -9.19
C PRO A 122 -2.68 15.94 -10.50
N THR A 123 -3.52 15.11 -11.12
CA THR A 123 -4.39 15.54 -12.22
C THR A 123 -5.56 16.33 -11.63
N PRO A 124 -5.79 17.59 -12.03
CA PRO A 124 -6.88 18.38 -11.46
C PRO A 124 -8.22 17.78 -11.84
N PHE A 125 -9.13 17.78 -10.86
CA PHE A 125 -10.55 17.52 -11.10
C PHE A 125 -11.29 18.85 -11.19
N ALA A 126 -11.97 19.10 -12.32
CA ALA A 126 -12.69 20.36 -12.54
C ALA A 126 -13.87 20.58 -11.58
N ALA A 127 -14.45 19.50 -11.05
CA ALA A 127 -15.52 19.55 -10.06
C ALA A 127 -15.64 18.19 -9.37
N LEU A 128 -15.25 18.11 -8.09
CA LEU A 128 -15.53 16.95 -7.26
C LEU A 128 -16.83 17.18 -6.48
N PRO A 129 -17.73 16.17 -6.39
CA PRO A 129 -18.85 16.26 -5.46
C PRO A 129 -18.32 16.34 -4.02
N LYS A 130 -18.65 17.41 -3.30
CA LYS A 130 -18.37 17.55 -1.87
C LYS A 130 -19.63 17.18 -1.09
N ASP A 131 -19.49 16.29 -0.10
CA ASP A 131 -20.60 15.81 0.75
C ASP A 131 -21.01 16.83 1.85
N ASN A 132 -20.29 17.93 2.01
CA ASN A 132 -20.61 18.93 3.03
C ASN A 132 -21.73 19.86 2.53
N ALA A 133 -22.94 19.65 3.06
CA ALA A 133 -24.14 20.46 2.82
C ALA A 133 -24.00 21.97 3.14
N ASN A 134 -22.89 22.42 3.73
CA ASN A 134 -22.61 23.82 4.03
C ASN A 134 -21.75 24.53 2.97
N ASP A 135 -21.28 23.80 1.94
CA ASP A 135 -20.41 24.32 0.88
C ASP A 135 -21.13 24.17 -0.47
N ILE A 136 -22.32 24.76 -0.58
CA ILE A 136 -23.28 24.61 -1.70
C ILE A 136 -22.72 25.08 -3.08
N ASN A 137 -21.52 25.65 -3.16
CA ASN A 137 -21.16 26.49 -4.32
C ASN A 137 -19.89 26.12 -5.11
N LEU A 138 -19.30 24.91 -5.02
CA LEU A 138 -18.06 24.64 -5.80
C LEU A 138 -17.96 23.32 -6.57
N GLY A 139 -18.87 22.35 -6.39
CA GLY A 139 -18.76 21.05 -7.09
C GLY A 139 -20.05 20.53 -7.73
N SER A 140 -21.21 20.90 -7.21
CA SER A 140 -22.51 20.37 -7.64
C SER A 140 -23.29 21.29 -8.58
N GLN A 141 -22.85 22.54 -8.78
CA GLN A 141 -23.54 23.54 -9.60
C GLN A 141 -22.54 24.47 -10.29
N LEU A 142 -21.67 23.92 -11.16
CA LEU A 142 -21.06 24.77 -12.17
C LEU A 142 -22.18 25.12 -13.16
N MET A 143 -22.36 26.38 -13.56
CA MET A 143 -23.54 26.79 -14.34
C MET A 143 -23.80 25.94 -15.61
N CYS A 144 -22.75 25.27 -16.12
CA CYS A 144 -22.79 24.35 -17.24
C CYS A 144 -23.45 22.97 -16.97
N ASN A 145 -23.56 22.50 -15.72
CA ASN A 145 -24.18 21.19 -15.43
C ASN A 145 -25.60 21.28 -14.84
N LEU A 146 -26.17 22.49 -14.76
CA LEU A 146 -27.48 22.77 -14.15
C LEU A 146 -28.66 22.01 -14.81
N ASN A 147 -28.52 21.68 -16.10
CA ASN A 147 -29.56 20.96 -16.84
C ASN A 147 -29.58 19.45 -16.55
N CYS A 148 -28.66 18.94 -15.74
CA CYS A 148 -28.52 17.53 -15.45
C CYS A 148 -28.67 17.24 -13.96
N SER A 149 -29.71 16.48 -13.59
CA SER A 149 -29.83 15.90 -12.23
C SER A 149 -28.86 14.73 -12.05
N CYS A 150 -27.58 15.05 -11.88
CA CYS A 150 -26.51 14.05 -11.91
C CYS A 150 -26.59 13.05 -10.76
N SER A 151 -26.59 11.76 -11.12
CA SER A 151 -26.35 10.68 -10.18
C SER A 151 -24.87 10.69 -9.74
N HIS A 152 -24.58 10.29 -8.50
CA HIS A 152 -23.22 10.10 -7.97
C HIS A 152 -22.50 8.86 -8.54
N LYS A 153 -22.84 8.44 -9.78
CA LYS A 153 -22.19 7.32 -10.46
C LYS A 153 -20.81 7.77 -10.94
N PHE A 154 -19.78 7.13 -10.41
CA PHE A 154 -18.39 7.37 -10.81
C PHE A 154 -18.10 6.78 -12.19
N GLN A 155 -17.73 7.63 -13.14
CA GLN A 155 -17.33 7.23 -14.48
C GLN A 155 -16.36 8.27 -15.04
N PRO A 156 -15.07 8.24 -14.65
CA PRO A 156 -14.14 9.30 -14.99
C PRO A 156 -14.02 9.47 -16.50
N ILE A 157 -13.99 10.72 -16.95
CA ILE A 157 -13.71 11.09 -18.34
C ILE A 157 -12.61 12.14 -18.39
N CYS A 158 -11.84 12.13 -19.46
CA CYS A 158 -10.76 13.07 -19.70
C CYS A 158 -11.18 14.12 -20.73
N GLY A 159 -10.89 15.39 -20.43
CA GLY A 159 -11.08 16.48 -21.37
C GLY A 159 -10.14 16.43 -22.59
N PRO A 160 -10.39 17.26 -23.62
CA PRO A 160 -9.59 17.28 -24.83
C PRO A 160 -8.18 17.86 -24.59
N ASP A 161 -7.99 18.58 -23.49
CA ASP A 161 -6.71 19.10 -23.00
C ASP A 161 -5.79 17.99 -22.46
N ASN A 162 -6.29 16.76 -22.31
CA ASN A 162 -5.59 15.61 -21.73
C ASN A 162 -5.01 15.87 -20.33
N TYR A 163 -5.58 16.83 -19.59
CA TYR A 163 -5.09 17.26 -18.29
C TYR A 163 -6.20 17.27 -17.23
N THR A 164 -7.38 17.74 -17.60
CA THR A 164 -8.51 17.90 -16.67
C THR A 164 -9.42 16.67 -16.68
N THR A 165 -9.53 15.99 -15.53
CA THR A 165 -10.44 14.83 -15.38
C THR A 165 -11.77 15.26 -14.75
N TYR A 166 -12.88 14.73 -15.25
CA TYR A 166 -14.22 14.98 -14.71
C TYR A 166 -14.75 13.72 -14.03
N PHE A 167 -15.54 13.91 -12.97
CA PHE A 167 -16.08 12.81 -12.15
C PHE A 167 -16.98 11.85 -12.94
N SER A 168 -17.81 12.40 -13.82
CA SER A 168 -18.65 11.64 -14.75
C SER A 168 -19.03 12.49 -15.98
N PRO A 169 -19.54 11.87 -17.07
CA PRO A 169 -20.04 12.61 -18.23
C PRO A 169 -21.11 13.65 -17.86
N CYS A 170 -21.91 13.35 -16.84
CA CYS A 170 -22.93 14.26 -16.34
C CYS A 170 -22.31 15.50 -15.65
N TYR A 171 -21.28 15.30 -14.84
CA TYR A 171 -20.56 16.41 -14.19
C TYR A 171 -19.80 17.27 -15.20
N ALA A 172 -19.48 16.75 -16.38
CA ALA A 172 -18.93 17.50 -17.50
C ALA A 172 -19.99 18.16 -18.40
N GLY A 173 -21.29 17.97 -18.12
CA GLY A 173 -22.38 18.54 -18.93
C GLY A 173 -22.54 17.89 -20.31
N CYS A 174 -22.09 16.64 -20.50
CA CYS A 174 -22.20 15.96 -21.79
C CYS A 174 -23.63 15.52 -22.12
N ASP A 175 -24.04 15.66 -23.38
CA ASP A 175 -25.31 15.13 -23.89
C ASP A 175 -25.33 13.58 -23.79
N PRO A 176 -26.30 12.96 -23.07
CA PRO A 176 -26.38 11.51 -22.93
C PRO A 176 -26.49 10.74 -24.24
N ARG A 177 -26.93 11.40 -25.32
CA ARG A 177 -27.12 10.79 -26.64
C ARG A 177 -25.88 10.82 -27.52
N SER A 178 -24.81 11.46 -27.07
CA SER A 178 -23.64 11.79 -27.89
C SER A 178 -22.46 10.81 -27.72
N LEU A 179 -22.73 9.63 -27.17
CA LEU A 179 -21.74 8.57 -26.95
C LEU A 179 -21.39 7.85 -28.26
N VAL A 180 -20.12 7.87 -28.61
CA VAL A 180 -19.57 7.15 -29.77
C VAL A 180 -18.43 6.25 -29.31
N SER A 181 -18.50 4.96 -29.61
CA SER A 181 -17.41 4.03 -29.31
C SER A 181 -16.48 3.93 -30.53
N ILE A 182 -15.21 4.33 -30.35
CA ILE A 182 -14.19 4.27 -31.39
C ILE A 182 -13.06 3.38 -30.86
N ASN A 183 -12.70 2.31 -31.59
CA ASN A 183 -11.63 1.38 -31.19
C ASN A 183 -11.78 0.79 -29.77
N GLY A 184 -13.02 0.65 -29.26
CA GLY A 184 -13.30 0.12 -27.93
C GLY A 184 -13.19 1.14 -26.79
N THR A 185 -12.89 2.41 -27.07
CA THR A 185 -12.97 3.52 -26.12
C THR A 185 -14.21 4.36 -26.39
N ASN A 186 -14.95 4.72 -25.33
CA ASN A 186 -16.12 5.57 -25.46
C ASN A 186 -15.71 7.05 -25.49
N HIS A 187 -16.23 7.78 -26.46
CA HIS A 187 -16.08 9.22 -26.62
C HIS A 187 -17.41 9.89 -26.34
N PHE A 188 -17.36 10.97 -25.56
CA PHE A 188 -18.49 11.83 -25.22
C PHE A 188 -18.31 13.16 -25.94
N SER A 189 -19.41 13.78 -26.36
CA SER A 189 -19.37 15.07 -27.06
C SER A 189 -20.48 16.01 -26.59
N ARG A 190 -20.39 17.29 -26.93
CA ARG A 190 -21.29 18.36 -26.45
C ARG A 190 -21.29 18.44 -24.92
N CYS A 191 -20.10 18.54 -24.34
CA CYS A 191 -19.91 18.69 -22.90
C CYS A 191 -19.77 20.17 -22.54
N ASP A 192 -20.82 20.75 -21.96
CA ASP A 192 -20.91 22.20 -21.70
C ASP A 192 -19.93 22.70 -20.63
N CYS A 193 -19.40 21.82 -19.77
CA CYS A 193 -18.42 22.19 -18.74
C CYS A 193 -16.97 22.08 -19.21
N ILE A 194 -16.75 21.68 -20.46
CA ILE A 194 -15.43 21.60 -21.07
C ILE A 194 -15.23 22.85 -21.90
N ASP A 195 -14.41 23.78 -21.39
CA ASP A 195 -14.09 25.01 -22.12
C ASP A 195 -13.27 24.69 -23.38
N ASP A 196 -13.82 25.00 -24.56
CA ASP A 196 -13.15 24.85 -25.86
C ASP A 196 -11.91 25.77 -26.03
N ILE A 197 -11.62 26.64 -25.06
CA ILE A 197 -10.60 27.69 -25.14
C ILE A 197 -9.17 27.12 -25.15
N ALA A 198 -8.96 25.88 -24.70
CA ALA A 198 -7.65 25.23 -24.69
C ALA A 198 -7.11 24.83 -26.07
N MET A 199 -7.91 24.89 -27.15
CA MET A 199 -7.48 24.60 -28.53
C MET A 199 -7.88 25.70 -29.51
N SER A 200 -7.37 26.92 -29.30
CA SER A 200 -7.45 28.03 -30.27
C SER A 200 -6.60 27.83 -31.55
N GLY A 201 -6.46 26.59 -32.04
CA GLY A 201 -5.59 26.25 -33.19
C GLY A 201 -6.11 25.17 -34.15
N MET A 202 -7.20 24.44 -33.83
CA MET A 202 -7.76 23.42 -34.72
C MET A 202 -9.29 23.40 -34.65
N VAL A 203 -9.94 24.52 -34.98
CA VAL A 203 -11.38 24.54 -35.24
C VAL A 203 -11.61 24.02 -36.67
N ASN A 204 -11.77 22.70 -36.80
CA ASN A 204 -12.47 22.15 -37.97
C ASN A 204 -13.97 22.37 -37.76
N HIS A 205 -14.61 22.97 -38.77
CA HIS A 205 -16.03 23.31 -38.86
C HIS A 205 -16.99 22.10 -38.82
N THR A 206 -16.96 21.27 -37.77
CA THR A 206 -17.96 20.22 -37.53
C THR A 206 -18.90 20.51 -36.35
N GLY A 207 -18.74 21.64 -35.63
CA GLY A 207 -19.72 22.10 -34.64
C GLY A 207 -19.91 21.16 -33.45
N ILE A 208 -18.93 20.29 -33.17
CA ILE A 208 -18.92 19.41 -32.00
C ILE A 208 -18.02 20.06 -30.94
N THR A 209 -18.63 20.76 -30.00
CA THR A 209 -17.98 21.39 -28.84
C THR A 209 -17.74 20.38 -27.72
N GLY A 210 -16.67 20.52 -26.94
CA GLY A 210 -16.41 19.74 -25.73
C GLY A 210 -16.39 18.22 -25.93
N MET A 211 -15.35 17.67 -26.57
CA MET A 211 -15.13 16.21 -26.65
C MET A 211 -14.37 15.69 -25.43
N ALA A 212 -14.77 14.52 -24.91
CA ALA A 212 -14.09 13.84 -23.83
C ALA A 212 -13.93 12.34 -24.09
N THR A 213 -12.89 11.74 -23.54
CA THR A 213 -12.63 10.29 -23.64
C THR A 213 -12.92 9.59 -22.32
N GLU A 214 -13.35 8.35 -22.38
CA GLU A 214 -13.50 7.51 -21.19
C GLU A 214 -12.16 7.25 -20.50
N GLY A 215 -12.13 7.38 -19.17
CA GLY A 215 -10.96 7.12 -18.34
C GLY A 215 -10.41 8.36 -17.65
N PHE A 216 -9.33 8.16 -16.89
CA PHE A 216 -8.55 9.27 -16.35
C PHE A 216 -7.69 9.88 -17.44
N CYS A 217 -7.41 11.19 -17.35
CA CYS A 217 -6.40 11.80 -18.20
C CYS A 217 -5.02 11.18 -17.95
N ASP A 218 -4.15 11.25 -18.96
CA ASP A 218 -2.78 10.81 -18.80
C ASP A 218 -2.11 11.71 -17.76
N SER A 219 -1.90 11.18 -16.56
CA SER A 219 -1.02 11.83 -15.60
C SER A 219 0.34 11.83 -16.27
N HIS A 220 0.90 13.01 -16.63
CA HIS A 220 2.24 13.21 -17.16
C HIS A 220 3.33 12.71 -16.17
N CYS A 221 3.29 11.42 -15.89
CA CYS A 221 4.05 10.73 -14.85
C CYS A 221 5.33 10.12 -15.43
N GLY A 222 5.48 10.21 -16.76
CA GLY A 222 6.62 9.67 -17.50
C GLY A 222 6.91 8.23 -17.09
N ASN A 223 8.17 7.97 -16.78
CA ASN A 223 8.64 6.62 -16.45
C ASN A 223 8.65 6.35 -14.92
N ASN A 224 8.05 7.23 -14.09
CA ASN A 224 8.12 7.09 -12.62
C ASN A 224 7.52 5.77 -12.12
N PHE A 225 6.46 5.28 -12.76
CA PHE A 225 5.87 3.98 -12.44
C PHE A 225 6.86 2.83 -12.68
N GLU A 226 7.49 2.80 -13.85
CA GLU A 226 8.43 1.75 -14.24
C GLU A 226 9.68 1.79 -13.35
N ILE A 227 10.21 2.99 -13.09
CA ILE A 227 11.34 3.21 -12.19
C ILE A 227 11.01 2.71 -10.78
N LEU A 228 9.82 3.02 -10.25
CA LEU A 228 9.39 2.54 -8.93
C LEU A 228 9.39 1.00 -8.91
N ILE A 229 8.79 0.35 -9.90
CA ILE A 229 8.70 -1.11 -9.94
C ILE A 229 10.10 -1.75 -10.00
N ILE A 230 11.02 -1.20 -10.80
CA ILE A 230 12.40 -1.68 -10.89
C ILE A 230 13.11 -1.53 -9.54
N LEU A 231 13.05 -0.34 -8.92
CA LEU A 231 13.70 -0.08 -7.63
C LEU A 231 13.14 -0.97 -6.52
N MET A 232 11.82 -1.16 -6.47
CA MET A 232 11.18 -2.05 -5.51
C MET A 232 11.54 -3.53 -5.75
N SER A 233 11.76 -3.92 -7.00
CA SER A 233 12.22 -5.27 -7.35
C SER A 233 13.65 -5.52 -6.88
N ILE A 234 14.55 -4.57 -7.14
CA ILE A 234 15.94 -4.61 -6.68
C ILE A 234 15.99 -4.65 -5.15
N ALA A 235 15.23 -3.76 -4.50
CA ALA A 235 15.12 -3.73 -3.04
C ALA A 235 14.55 -5.02 -2.46
N GLY A 236 13.60 -5.66 -3.16
CA GLY A 236 13.08 -6.98 -2.84
C GLY A 236 14.18 -8.05 -2.88
N ILE A 237 15.02 -8.07 -3.92
CA ILE A 237 16.13 -9.03 -4.04
C ILE A 237 17.17 -8.80 -2.95
N ILE A 238 17.49 -7.55 -2.64
CA ILE A 238 18.51 -7.19 -1.65
C ILE A 238 18.03 -7.47 -0.22
N GLY A 239 16.77 -7.12 0.11
CA GLY A 239 16.26 -7.19 1.48
C GLY A 239 15.71 -8.55 1.92
N ARG A 240 15.25 -9.38 0.97
CA ARG A 240 14.61 -10.68 1.28
C ARG A 240 15.54 -11.84 1.69
N PRO A 241 16.86 -11.85 1.42
CA PRO A 241 17.80 -12.82 1.98
C PRO A 241 17.72 -12.91 3.51
N ALA A 242 17.38 -11.79 4.17
CA ALA A 242 17.24 -11.71 5.61
C ALA A 242 16.19 -12.67 6.18
N VAL A 243 15.14 -12.99 5.43
CA VAL A 243 14.03 -13.84 5.90
C VAL A 243 14.53 -15.23 6.32
N ALA A 244 15.43 -15.82 5.54
CA ALA A 244 16.04 -17.11 5.89
C ALA A 244 16.88 -17.00 7.17
N GLY A 245 17.62 -15.90 7.33
CA GLY A 245 18.43 -15.63 8.52
C GLY A 245 17.58 -15.46 9.77
N ASN A 246 16.47 -14.71 9.68
CA ASN A 246 15.51 -14.51 10.76
C ASN A 246 14.97 -15.86 11.27
N VAL A 247 14.57 -16.77 10.35
CA VAL A 247 14.13 -18.12 10.74
C VAL A 247 15.21 -18.86 11.52
N ILE A 248 16.47 -18.85 11.05
CA ILE A 248 17.58 -19.52 11.75
C ILE A 248 17.83 -18.91 13.14
N ILE A 249 17.83 -17.58 13.24
CA ILE A 249 18.00 -16.86 14.50
C ILE A 249 16.91 -17.25 15.50
N SER A 250 15.66 -17.33 15.06
CA SER A 250 14.53 -17.68 15.95
C SER A 250 14.72 -19.03 16.67
N PHE A 251 15.47 -19.96 16.06
CA PHE A 251 15.83 -21.24 16.68
C PHE A 251 17.13 -21.19 17.50
N ARG A 252 18.07 -20.30 17.18
CA ARG A 252 19.38 -20.18 17.86
C ARG A 252 19.30 -19.42 19.18
N ILE A 253 18.35 -18.51 19.33
CA ILE A 253 18.24 -17.63 20.51
C ILE A 253 17.43 -18.23 21.66
N VAL A 254 16.93 -19.46 21.49
CA VAL A 254 16.06 -20.16 22.44
C VAL A 254 16.63 -21.55 22.72
N ASP A 255 16.55 -21.97 23.99
CA ASP A 255 16.88 -23.32 24.43
C ASP A 255 16.07 -24.37 23.65
N GLU A 256 16.66 -25.53 23.38
CA GLU A 256 16.05 -26.58 22.55
C GLU A 256 14.66 -27.03 23.05
N GLU A 257 14.50 -27.09 24.37
CA GLU A 257 13.23 -27.46 25.02
C GLU A 257 12.12 -26.43 24.77
N ASP A 258 12.47 -25.16 24.55
CA ASP A 258 11.56 -24.00 24.50
C ASP A 258 11.20 -23.52 23.09
N LYS A 259 11.82 -24.07 22.04
CA LYS A 259 11.63 -23.62 20.64
C LYS A 259 10.16 -23.58 20.22
N SER A 260 9.40 -24.65 20.46
CA SER A 260 7.98 -24.71 20.08
C SER A 260 7.12 -23.70 20.85
N LEU A 261 7.41 -23.50 22.14
CA LEU A 261 6.76 -22.49 22.97
C LEU A 261 7.08 -21.07 22.46
N ALA A 262 8.34 -20.80 22.11
CA ALA A 262 8.79 -19.51 21.58
C ALA A 262 8.11 -19.16 20.26
N MET A 263 7.98 -20.12 19.35
CA MET A 263 7.25 -19.91 18.09
C MET A 263 5.76 -19.67 18.35
N GLY A 264 5.17 -20.41 19.29
CA GLY A 264 3.77 -20.21 19.70
C GLY A 264 3.52 -18.82 20.30
N VAL A 265 4.40 -18.36 21.18
CA VAL A 265 4.32 -17.02 21.78
C VAL A 265 4.51 -15.92 20.72
N ALA A 266 5.52 -16.05 19.86
CA ALA A 266 5.76 -15.09 18.78
C ALA A 266 4.58 -15.04 17.78
N GLY A 267 3.99 -16.19 17.43
CA GLY A 267 2.81 -16.25 16.57
C GLY A 267 1.56 -15.68 17.23
N GLY A 268 1.36 -15.93 18.53
CA GLY A 268 0.27 -15.35 19.32
C GLY A 268 0.36 -13.83 19.41
N LEU A 269 1.56 -13.31 19.74
CA LEU A 269 1.83 -11.87 19.72
C LEU A 269 1.70 -11.30 18.31
N GLY A 270 2.14 -12.03 17.28
CA GLY A 270 1.94 -11.72 15.87
C GLY A 270 0.49 -11.48 15.54
N SER A 271 -0.39 -12.36 16.01
CA SER A 271 -1.83 -12.28 15.77
C SER A 271 -2.43 -11.03 16.40
N LEU A 272 -2.09 -10.76 17.65
CA LEU A 272 -2.64 -9.65 18.42
C LEU A 272 -2.10 -8.28 17.99
N ILE A 273 -0.81 -8.19 17.68
CA ILE A 273 -0.11 -6.90 17.50
C ILE A 273 0.07 -6.58 16.01
N ALA A 274 0.30 -7.57 15.16
CA ALA A 274 0.54 -7.36 13.74
C ALA A 274 -0.69 -7.70 12.89
N TYR A 275 -1.14 -8.96 12.85
CA TYR A 275 -2.13 -9.44 11.88
C TYR A 275 -3.52 -8.80 12.03
N ILE A 276 -4.01 -8.59 13.25
CA ILE A 276 -5.30 -7.94 13.48
C ILE A 276 -5.22 -6.42 13.26
N PRO A 277 -4.20 -5.69 13.74
CA PRO A 277 -4.21 -4.24 13.63
C PRO A 277 -3.70 -3.68 12.30
N TYR A 278 -2.88 -4.40 11.52
CA TYR A 278 -2.35 -3.86 10.26
C TYR A 278 -3.43 -3.42 9.25
N PRO A 279 -4.52 -4.18 9.00
CA PRO A 279 -5.55 -3.76 8.06
C PRO A 279 -6.32 -2.54 8.58
N LEU A 280 -6.50 -2.44 9.90
CA LEU A 280 -7.19 -1.32 10.53
C LEU A 280 -6.38 -0.03 10.39
N VAL A 281 -5.08 -0.07 10.71
CA VAL A 281 -4.21 1.10 10.65
C VAL A 281 -3.98 1.53 9.20
N PHE A 282 -3.61 0.62 8.31
CA PHE A 282 -3.40 0.96 6.90
C PHE A 282 -4.71 1.31 6.17
N GLY A 283 -5.82 0.71 6.55
CA GLY A 283 -7.16 1.08 6.08
C GLY A 283 -7.54 2.49 6.53
N TRP A 284 -7.32 2.83 7.80
CA TRP A 284 -7.52 4.18 8.30
C TRP A 284 -6.65 5.20 7.58
N VAL A 285 -5.35 4.94 7.41
CA VAL A 285 -4.44 5.81 6.65
C VAL A 285 -4.95 6.03 5.23
N THR A 286 -5.35 4.97 4.54
CA THR A 286 -5.90 5.04 3.18
C THR A 286 -7.17 5.89 3.14
N ASN A 287 -8.08 5.68 4.08
CA ASN A 287 -9.33 6.45 4.18
C ASN A 287 -9.10 7.94 4.46
N THR A 288 -8.06 8.30 5.22
CA THR A 288 -7.75 9.71 5.50
C THR A 288 -7.27 10.50 4.29
N ALA A 289 -6.90 9.82 3.20
CA ALA A 289 -6.55 10.43 1.93
C ALA A 289 -7.73 10.48 0.95
N CYS A 290 -8.92 10.02 1.36
CA CYS A 290 -10.10 10.06 0.52
C CYS A 290 -10.65 11.48 0.38
N GLU A 291 -10.89 11.91 -0.86
CA GLU A 291 -11.55 13.18 -1.18
C GLU A 291 -13.02 12.97 -1.55
N VAL A 292 -13.36 11.86 -2.23
CA VAL A 292 -14.75 11.55 -2.62
C VAL A 292 -15.13 10.12 -2.29
N TRP A 293 -16.20 9.97 -1.52
CA TRP A 293 -16.79 8.69 -1.13
C TRP A 293 -17.85 8.24 -2.12
N GLU A 294 -17.91 6.94 -2.38
CA GLU A 294 -19.07 6.35 -3.06
C GLU A 294 -20.28 6.39 -2.13
N SER A 295 -21.44 6.83 -2.63
CA SER A 295 -22.71 6.77 -1.90
C SER A 295 -23.67 5.86 -2.64
N LYS A 296 -24.06 4.75 -2.01
CA LYS A 296 -25.09 3.83 -2.53
C LYS A 296 -26.20 3.70 -1.49
N CYS A 297 -27.41 4.10 -1.85
CA CYS A 297 -28.59 4.04 -0.99
C CYS A 297 -28.39 4.72 0.39
N GLY A 298 -27.71 5.87 0.42
CA GLY A 298 -27.45 6.63 1.65
C GLY A 298 -26.36 6.04 2.55
N LYS A 299 -25.64 5.00 2.11
CA LYS A 299 -24.48 4.44 2.82
C LYS A 299 -23.19 4.78 2.08
N THR A 300 -22.19 5.21 2.84
CA THR A 300 -20.82 5.45 2.35
C THR A 300 -20.14 4.12 2.06
N GLY A 301 -19.65 3.96 0.83
CA GLY A 301 -18.95 2.79 0.32
C GLY A 301 -17.45 3.04 0.16
N ASN A 302 -16.89 2.58 -0.95
CA ASN A 302 -15.47 2.74 -1.25
C ASN A 302 -15.13 4.19 -1.58
N CYS A 303 -13.90 4.61 -1.30
CA CYS A 303 -13.40 5.87 -1.79
C CYS A 303 -13.11 5.81 -3.30
N LEU A 304 -13.64 6.78 -4.04
CA LEU A 304 -13.58 6.89 -5.50
C LEU A 304 -12.37 7.71 -5.95
N VAL A 305 -12.11 8.82 -5.25
CA VAL A 305 -11.02 9.75 -5.56
C VAL A 305 -10.20 10.00 -4.30
N TYR A 306 -8.89 9.79 -4.40
CA TYR A 306 -7.94 10.05 -3.32
C TYR A 306 -7.05 11.24 -3.68
N ASP A 307 -6.69 12.00 -2.67
CA ASP A 307 -5.56 12.92 -2.73
C ASP A 307 -4.26 12.11 -2.79
N VAL A 308 -3.59 12.20 -3.94
CA VAL A 308 -2.39 11.41 -4.23
C VAL A 308 -1.23 11.80 -3.31
N ASP A 309 -1.05 13.07 -2.97
CA ASP A 309 0.06 13.48 -2.11
C ASP A 309 -0.15 13.03 -0.67
N LYS A 310 -1.35 13.26 -0.12
CA LYS A 310 -1.70 12.78 1.23
C LYS A 310 -1.57 11.26 1.32
N PHE A 311 -2.04 10.53 0.30
CA PHE A 311 -1.96 9.08 0.30
C PHE A 311 -0.51 8.62 0.29
N ARG A 312 0.34 9.18 -0.59
CA ARG A 312 1.77 8.84 -0.69
C ARG A 312 2.52 9.08 0.62
N TYR A 313 2.44 10.29 1.17
CA TYR A 313 3.21 10.63 2.36
C TYR A 313 2.79 9.83 3.58
N ARG A 314 1.49 9.62 3.80
CA ARG A 314 1.00 8.87 4.96
C ARG A 314 1.23 7.36 4.81
N PHE A 315 0.97 6.80 3.64
CA PHE A 315 1.12 5.36 3.39
C PHE A 315 2.60 4.92 3.41
N ILE A 316 3.44 5.61 2.63
CA ILE A 316 4.87 5.29 2.56
C ILE A 316 5.57 5.72 3.86
N GLY A 317 5.21 6.87 4.43
CA GLY A 317 5.75 7.34 5.70
C GLY A 317 5.48 6.39 6.87
N LEU A 318 4.25 5.87 7.00
CA LEU A 318 3.93 4.84 8.00
C LEU A 318 4.76 3.57 7.79
N THR A 319 4.86 3.12 6.54
CA THR A 319 5.64 1.92 6.19
C THR A 319 7.10 2.07 6.60
N LEU A 320 7.73 3.20 6.23
CA LEU A 320 9.11 3.52 6.58
C LEU A 320 9.31 3.67 8.10
N GLY A 321 8.37 4.31 8.80
CA GLY A 321 8.42 4.47 10.24
C GLY A 321 8.40 3.12 10.98
N LEU A 322 7.53 2.20 10.57
CA LEU A 322 7.46 0.85 11.14
C LEU A 322 8.74 0.04 10.85
N TYR A 323 9.29 0.16 9.63
CA TYR A 323 10.58 -0.44 9.30
C TYR A 323 11.71 0.11 10.16
N ALA A 324 11.77 1.43 10.36
CA ALA A 324 12.79 2.07 11.17
C ALA A 324 12.74 1.58 12.63
N VAL A 325 11.53 1.48 13.21
CA VAL A 325 11.34 0.91 14.56
C VAL A 325 11.83 -0.54 14.60
N GLY A 326 11.49 -1.35 13.58
CA GLY A 326 11.99 -2.73 13.45
C GLY A 326 13.52 -2.79 13.42
N SER A 327 14.15 -1.97 12.57
CA SER A 327 15.61 -1.92 12.43
C SER A 327 16.32 -1.50 13.72
N VAL A 328 15.72 -0.64 14.55
CA VAL A 328 16.27 -0.30 15.87
C VAL A 328 16.35 -1.55 16.76
N PHE A 329 15.31 -2.38 16.78
CA PHE A 329 15.34 -3.64 17.54
C PHE A 329 16.36 -4.64 16.97
N ASP A 330 16.51 -4.71 15.64
CA ASP A 330 17.50 -5.58 15.02
C ASP A 330 18.94 -5.13 15.36
N ILE A 331 19.20 -3.82 15.40
CA ILE A 331 20.46 -3.24 15.88
C ILE A 331 20.71 -3.60 17.34
N ILE A 332 19.68 -3.51 18.21
CA ILE A 332 19.79 -3.95 19.62
C ILE A 332 20.18 -5.43 19.69
N VAL A 333 19.58 -6.30 18.86
CA VAL A 333 19.93 -7.72 18.80
C VAL A 333 21.38 -7.93 18.36
N VAL A 334 21.89 -7.15 17.40
CA VAL A 334 23.31 -7.19 17.01
C VAL A 334 24.21 -6.87 18.20
N PHE A 335 23.91 -5.80 18.96
CA PHE A 335 24.68 -5.43 20.15
C PHE A 335 24.61 -6.49 21.27
N LEU A 336 23.43 -7.09 21.49
CA LEU A 336 23.25 -8.14 22.49
C LEU A 336 23.87 -9.49 22.07
N SER A 337 24.14 -9.68 20.79
CA SER A 337 24.83 -10.87 20.26
C SER A 337 26.36 -10.82 20.45
N HIS A 338 26.86 -9.74 21.06
CA HIS A 338 28.26 -9.58 21.44
C HIS A 338 28.58 -10.24 22.79
#